data_AF-A0A3P8F2G5-F1
#
_entry.id   AF-A0A3P8F2G5-F1
#
_cell.length_a   1.000
_cell.length_b   1.000
_cell.length_c   1.000
_cell.angle_alpha   90.00
_cell.angle_beta   90.00
_cell.angle_gamma   90.00
#
_symmetry.space_group_name_H-M   'P 1'
#
loop_
_entity.id
_entity.type
_entity.pdbx_description
1 polymer ?
#
loop_
_entity_poly.entity_id
_entity_poly.type
_entity_poly.pdbx_seq_one_letter_code
_entity_poly.pdbx_strand_id
1 'polypeptide(L)' 'MIFRFWYENPGVFTRAQRAEIEKVSLSRILCDNLAGLTRAPPDGFDVMTDANSVPCSQIPHVDLNAWRE' A
#
# COMPACT_ATOMS: atom_id res chain seq x y z
N MET A 1 -27.90 4.84 -3.56
CA MET A 1 -27.18 5.22 -2.33
C MET A 1 -25.74 5.47 -2.73
N ILE A 2 -25.25 6.70 -2.62
CA ILE A 2 -23.87 7.05 -3.00
C ILE A 2 -23.03 6.99 -1.73
N PHE A 3 -21.94 6.22 -1.75
CA PHE A 3 -20.98 6.17 -0.65
C PHE A 3 -20.26 7.51 -0.57
N ARG A 4 -20.79 8.47 0.22
CA ARG A 4 -20.31 9.86 0.27
C ARG A 4 -18.79 9.97 0.46
N PHE A 5 -18.21 9.07 1.25
CA PHE A 5 -16.79 9.05 1.60
C PHE A 5 -16.00 7.91 0.95
N TRP A 6 -16.49 7.34 -0.16
CA TRP A 6 -15.66 6.46 -0.96
C TRP A 6 -14.38 7.17 -1.38
N TYR A 7 -13.22 6.52 -1.21
CA TYR A 7 -11.91 7.18 -1.34
C TYR A 7 -11.66 7.76 -2.75
N GLU A 8 -12.29 7.19 -3.77
CA GLU A 8 -12.19 7.68 -5.15
C GLU A 8 -13.17 8.83 -5.45
N ASN A 9 -14.06 9.20 -4.53
CA ASN A 9 -14.95 10.32 -4.81
C ASN A 9 -14.15 11.63 -4.91
N PRO A 10 -14.48 12.51 -5.87
CA PRO A 10 -13.89 13.84 -5.94
C PRO A 10 -14.09 14.60 -4.62
N GLY A 11 -13.03 15.23 -4.12
CA GLY A 11 -13.07 16.05 -2.90
C GLY A 11 -12.87 15.29 -1.59
N VAL A 12 -12.79 13.95 -1.58
CA VAL A 12 -12.41 13.18 -0.38
C VAL A 12 -10.90 13.23 -0.13
N PHE A 13 -10.12 13.00 -1.20
CA PHE A 13 -8.66 13.12 -1.19
C PHE A 13 -8.21 14.01 -2.35
N THR A 14 -7.07 14.68 -2.18
CA THR A 14 -6.38 15.35 -3.29
C THR A 14 -5.84 14.32 -4.29
N ARG A 15 -5.47 14.78 -5.50
CA ARG A 15 -4.85 13.88 -6.50
C ARG A 15 -3.54 13.27 -5.99
N ALA A 16 -2.73 14.04 -5.25
CA ALA A 16 -1.47 13.57 -4.67
C ALA A 16 -1.73 12.49 -3.61
N GLN A 17 -2.67 12.73 -2.70
CA GLN A 17 -3.06 11.75 -1.68
C GLN A 17 -3.58 10.44 -2.30
N ARG A 18 -4.39 10.53 -3.35
CA ARG A 18 -4.91 9.34 -4.04
C ARG A 18 -3.82 8.53 -4.72
N ALA A 19 -2.87 9.18 -5.38
CA ALA A 19 -1.73 8.51 -5.98
C ALA A 19 -0.88 7.75 -4.94
N GLU A 20 -0.83 8.22 -3.70
CA GLU A 20 -0.17 7.49 -2.60
C GLU A 20 -1.03 6.35 -2.05
N ILE A 21 -2.35 6.51 -1.96
CA ILE A 21 -3.28 5.44 -1.57
C ILE A 21 -3.22 4.26 -2.57
N GLU A 22 -3.13 4.54 -3.87
CA GLU A 22 -3.06 3.52 -4.92
C GLU A 22 -1.78 2.66 -4.87
N LYS A 23 -0.74 3.09 -4.13
CA LYS A 23 0.47 2.29 -3.90
C LYS A 23 0.30 1.26 -2.78
N VAL A 24 -0.74 1.36 -1.97
CA VAL A 24 -0.95 0.47 -0.82
C VAL A 24 -1.12 -0.97 -1.30
N SER A 25 -0.34 -1.87 -0.71
CA SER A 25 -0.50 -3.32 -0.88
C SER A 25 -0.56 -3.99 0.49
N LEU A 26 -1.25 -5.14 0.57
CA LEU A 26 -1.25 -5.96 1.78
C LEU A 26 0.19 -6.38 2.16
N SER A 27 1.03 -6.70 1.18
CA SER A 27 2.44 -7.02 1.41
C SER A 27 3.21 -5.88 2.07
N ARG A 28 2.98 -4.62 1.67
CA ARG A 28 3.58 -3.45 2.35
C ARG A 28 3.14 -3.37 3.79
N ILE A 29 1.83 -3.49 4.04
CA ILE A 29 1.26 -3.46 5.41
C ILE A 29 1.93 -4.53 6.29
N LEU A 30 2.08 -5.75 5.78
CA LEU A 30 2.74 -6.83 6.52
C LEU A 30 4.23 -6.55 6.73
N CYS A 31 4.95 -6.09 5.71
CA CYS A 31 6.37 -5.74 5.81
C CYS A 31 6.66 -4.62 6.83
N ASP A 32 5.74 -3.66 7.00
CA ASP A 32 5.90 -2.58 8.00
C ASP A 32 5.59 -3.02 9.43
N ASN A 33 4.71 -4.01 9.61
CA ASN A 33 4.11 -4.30 10.92
C ASN A 33 4.46 -5.68 11.50
N LEU A 34 4.98 -6.61 10.71
CA LEU A 34 5.38 -7.94 11.20
C LEU A 34 6.88 -8.01 11.45
N ALA A 35 7.24 -8.19 12.72
CA ALA A 35 8.63 -8.38 13.11
C ALA A 35 9.24 -9.63 12.43
N GLY A 36 10.42 -9.46 11.82
CA GLY A 36 11.17 -10.54 11.17
C GLY A 36 10.74 -10.84 9.73
N LEU A 37 9.66 -10.24 9.22
CA LEU A 37 9.29 -10.36 7.82
C LEU A 37 10.18 -9.45 6.97
N THR A 38 11.07 -10.06 6.18
CA THR A 38 12.04 -9.32 5.33
C THR A 38 11.76 -9.48 3.84
N ARG A 39 10.88 -10.41 3.47
CA ARG A 39 10.48 -10.71 2.10
C ARG A 39 8.99 -11.00 2.02
N ALA A 40 8.36 -10.63 0.92
CA ALA A 40 6.96 -10.92 0.64
C ALA A 40 6.72 -10.95 -0.89
N PRO A 41 5.68 -11.61 -1.39
CA PRO A 41 5.27 -11.45 -2.79
C PRO A 41 4.82 -10.01 -3.06
N PRO A 42 5.00 -9.46 -4.28
CA PRO A 42 4.49 -8.13 -4.64
C PRO A 42 2.97 -8.00 -4.49
N ASP A 43 2.21 -9.02 -4.89
CA ASP A 43 0.78 -9.13 -4.59
C ASP A 43 0.59 -9.89 -3.27
N GLY A 44 -0.06 -9.26 -2.30
CA GLY A 44 -0.27 -9.85 -0.97
C GLY A 44 -1.32 -10.96 -0.92
N PHE A 45 -2.02 -11.22 -2.02
CA PHE A 45 -2.95 -12.35 -2.14
C PHE A 45 -2.30 -13.62 -2.70
N ASP A 46 -1.07 -13.55 -3.20
CA ASP A 46 -0.34 -14.71 -3.71
C ASP A 46 0.14 -15.63 -2.57
N VAL A 47 0.26 -16.91 -2.89
CA VAL A 47 0.97 -17.86 -2.02
C VAL A 47 2.46 -17.51 -2.05
N MET A 48 3.02 -17.22 -0.87
CA MET A 48 4.43 -16.90 -0.73
C MET A 48 5.32 -18.12 -1.00
N THR A 49 6.28 -17.97 -1.92
CA THR A 49 7.34 -18.92 -2.25
C THR A 49 8.68 -18.19 -2.35
N ASP A 50 9.79 -18.91 -2.32
CA ASP A 50 11.11 -18.29 -2.47
C ASP A 50 11.27 -17.61 -3.84
N ALA A 51 10.64 -18.16 -4.88
CA ALA A 51 10.77 -17.67 -6.26
C ALA A 51 9.99 -16.38 -6.54
N ASN A 52 8.84 -16.16 -5.90
CA ASN A 52 8.01 -14.96 -6.12
C ASN A 52 8.18 -13.89 -5.03
N SER A 53 8.91 -14.18 -3.95
CA SER A 53 9.17 -13.21 -2.89
C SER A 53 10.24 -12.19 -3.32
N VAL A 54 10.03 -10.92 -2.95
CA VAL A 54 11.04 -9.85 -3.09
C VAL A 54 11.37 -9.27 -1.71
N PRO A 55 12.54 -8.64 -1.51
CA PRO A 55 12.83 -7.91 -0.29
C PRO A 55 11.75 -6.86 0.01
N CYS A 56 11.37 -6.71 1.27
CA CYS A 56 10.39 -5.70 1.70
C CYS A 56 10.80 -4.27 1.29
N SER A 57 12.09 -3.99 1.09
CA SER A 57 12.57 -2.69 0.60
C SER A 57 12.24 -2.40 -0.87
N GLN A 58 11.81 -3.40 -1.65
CA GLN A 58 11.37 -3.24 -3.04
C GLN A 58 9.85 -3.07 -3.15
N ILE A 59 9.11 -3.27 -2.07
CA ILE A 59 7.65 -3.08 -2.05
C ILE A 59 7.37 -1.59 -1.81
N PRO A 60 6.61 -0.91 -2.69
CA PRO A 60 6.35 0.52 -2.61
C PRO A 60 5.83 0.95 -1.24
N HIS A 61 6.32 2.10 -0.77
CA HIS A 61 5.84 2.76 0.43
C HIS A 61 4.85 3.88 0.06
N VAL A 62 3.90 4.12 0.97
CA VAL A 62 3.03 5.31 0.94
C VAL A 62 3.85 6.50 1.42
N ASP A 63 3.94 7.56 0.61
CA ASP A 63 4.54 8.82 1.03
C ASP A 63 3.50 9.70 1.74
N LEU A 64 3.57 9.77 3.06
CA LEU A 64 2.67 10.59 3.87
C LEU A 64 2.93 12.10 3.76
N ASN A 65 3.97 12.53 3.04
CA ASN A 65 4.16 13.96 2.75
C ASN A 65 3.00 14.56 1.96
N ALA A 66 2.20 13.76 1.23
CA ALA A 66 0.98 14.22 0.57
C ALA A 66 -0.13 14.71 1.53
N TRP A 67 0.03 14.48 2.84
CA TRP A 67 -0.86 14.97 3.90
C TRP A 67 -0.25 16.09 4.76
N ARG A 68 0.95 16.58 4.40
CA ARG A 68 1.54 17.73 5.09
C ARG A 68 0.71 18.99 4.82
N GLU A 69 0.44 19.74 5.90
CA GLU A 69 -0.19 21.07 5.86
C GLU A 69 0.84 22.18 5.64
#